data_AF-A0A1I7M5R2-F1
#
_entry.id   AF-A0A1I7M5R2-F1
#
_cell.length_a   1.000
_cell.length_b   1.000
_cell.length_c   1.000
_cell.angle_alpha   90.00
_cell.angle_beta   90.00
_cell.angle_gamma   90.00
#
_symmetry.space_group_name_H-M   'P 1'
#
loop_
_entity.id
_entity.type
_entity.pdbx_description
1 polymer ?
#
loop_
_entity_poly.entity_id
_entity_poly.type
_entity_poly.pdbx_seq_one_letter_code
_entity_poly.pdbx_strand_id
1 'polypeptide(L)'
;MMTPWRNLLLLTALSWSGTALAAEVKLPGKAVIGPESRAVAMAFGCTTTLSRNQTGALSIGFDVPDFESLEKRFDFGAFEGPTGTRKPLTEITVAQAVRLPASGAVAVDGTTFSLGVAASLRGEAAGLAPIRAVAGAAGAGPGELRWRQESPRKGDAPILVTVPISSADAGRLKAALAPCLAAK
;
A
#
# COMPACT_ATOMS: atom_id res chain seq x y z
N MET A 1 -22.03 -7.09 -66.49
CA MET A 1 -22.50 -8.06 -65.49
C MET A 1 -21.56 -8.04 -64.30
N MET A 2 -22.12 -7.65 -63.15
CA MET A 2 -21.79 -7.99 -61.75
C MET A 2 -20.32 -8.19 -61.29
N THR A 3 -19.83 -7.22 -60.50
CA THR A 3 -19.36 -7.27 -59.07
C THR A 3 -18.72 -8.56 -58.50
N PRO A 4 -17.99 -8.51 -57.34
CA PRO A 4 -17.30 -7.39 -56.66
C PRO A 4 -15.92 -7.73 -56.02
N TRP A 5 -15.22 -6.64 -55.70
CA TRP A 5 -14.35 -6.41 -54.52
C TRP A 5 -14.58 -7.33 -53.32
N ARG A 6 -13.49 -7.85 -52.73
CA ARG A 6 -13.47 -8.28 -51.32
C ARG A 6 -12.12 -7.94 -50.67
N ASN A 7 -12.12 -6.82 -49.95
CA ASN A 7 -11.12 -6.44 -48.98
C ASN A 7 -11.03 -7.50 -47.87
N LEU A 8 -9.83 -7.98 -47.57
CA LEU A 8 -9.53 -8.65 -46.31
C LEU A 8 -8.48 -7.83 -45.57
N LEU A 9 -8.95 -6.91 -44.74
CA LEU A 9 -8.14 -6.23 -43.73
C LEU A 9 -7.99 -7.20 -42.55
N LEU A 10 -6.82 -7.83 -42.46
CA LEU A 10 -6.37 -8.54 -41.27
C LEU A 10 -5.97 -7.49 -40.22
N LEU A 11 -6.93 -7.10 -39.37
CA LEU A 11 -6.68 -6.44 -38.10
C LEU A 11 -6.09 -7.48 -37.14
N THR A 12 -4.78 -7.65 -37.17
CA THR A 12 -4.05 -8.32 -36.09
C THR A 12 -4.11 -7.42 -34.86
N ALA A 13 -4.94 -7.80 -33.89
CA ALA A 13 -4.91 -7.24 -32.56
C ALA A 13 -3.51 -7.46 -31.98
N LEU A 14 -2.71 -6.39 -31.90
CA LEU A 14 -1.50 -6.35 -31.09
C LEU A 14 -1.93 -6.51 -29.64
N SER A 15 -1.79 -7.73 -29.12
CA SER A 15 -1.85 -7.99 -27.68
C SER A 15 -0.70 -7.23 -27.03
N TRP A 16 -1.03 -6.08 -26.46
CA TRP A 16 -0.09 -5.24 -25.72
C TRP A 16 0.42 -6.05 -24.53
N SER A 17 1.58 -6.69 -24.73
CA SER A 17 2.34 -7.34 -23.67
C SER A 17 3.06 -6.23 -22.92
N GLY A 18 2.30 -5.39 -22.22
CA GLY A 18 2.86 -4.41 -21.30
C GLY A 18 3.59 -5.17 -20.22
N THR A 19 4.92 -5.02 -20.17
CA THR A 19 5.72 -5.36 -19.00
C THR A 19 4.98 -4.84 -17.77
N ALA A 20 4.61 -5.72 -16.84
CA ALA A 20 3.93 -5.36 -15.60
C ALA A 20 4.89 -4.53 -14.75
N LEU A 21 4.95 -3.23 -15.05
CA LEU A 21 5.65 -2.21 -14.30
C LEU A 21 5.05 -2.16 -12.89
N ALA A 22 5.89 -1.83 -11.91
CA ALA A 22 5.46 -1.59 -10.54
C ALA A 22 4.21 -0.70 -10.53
N ALA A 23 3.14 -1.19 -9.92
CA ALA A 23 1.88 -0.47 -9.83
C ALA A 23 1.74 0.09 -8.41
N GLU A 24 1.66 1.42 -8.31
CA GLU A 24 1.37 2.11 -7.06
C GLU A 24 0.06 2.90 -7.21
N VAL A 25 -0.81 2.79 -6.22
CA VAL A 25 -2.04 3.58 -6.11
C VAL A 25 -1.98 4.36 -4.80
N LYS A 26 -2.07 5.69 -4.89
CA LYS A 26 -2.16 6.57 -3.72
C LYS A 26 -3.60 7.04 -3.54
N LEU A 27 -4.13 6.88 -2.34
CA LEU A 27 -5.44 7.37 -1.94
C LEU A 27 -5.30 8.48 -0.89
N PRO A 28 -6.05 9.59 -1.02
CA PRO A 28 -6.00 10.67 -0.04
C PRO A 28 -6.59 10.21 1.30
N GLY A 29 -5.96 10.61 2.39
CA GLY A 29 -6.38 10.31 3.74
C GLY A 29 -6.05 11.42 4.73
N LYS A 30 -6.40 11.18 5.99
CA LYS A 30 -6.15 12.09 7.10
C LYS A 30 -5.48 11.33 8.23
N ALA A 31 -4.33 11.80 8.67
CA ALA A 31 -3.65 11.31 9.86
C ALA A 31 -3.96 12.23 11.05
N VAL A 32 -4.24 11.66 12.21
CA VAL A 32 -4.43 12.35 13.49
C VAL A 32 -3.42 11.84 14.50
N ILE A 33 -2.71 12.75 15.17
CA ILE A 33 -1.66 12.45 16.14
C ILE A 33 -1.84 13.40 17.34
N GLY A 34 -2.50 12.89 18.39
CA GLY A 34 -2.93 13.74 19.50
C GLY A 34 -3.88 14.85 19.02
N PRO A 35 -3.60 16.14 19.28
CA PRO A 35 -4.43 17.26 18.83
C PRO A 35 -4.16 17.68 17.38
N GLU A 36 -3.14 17.10 16.72
CA GLU A 36 -2.73 17.50 15.38
C GLU A 36 -3.36 16.63 14.30
N SER A 37 -3.56 17.22 13.13
CA SER A 37 -4.08 16.55 11.96
C SER A 37 -3.25 16.93 10.74
N ARG A 38 -2.94 15.94 9.90
CA ARG A 38 -2.20 16.12 8.64
C ARG A 38 -2.93 15.42 7.50
N ALA A 39 -2.92 16.03 6.31
CA ALA A 39 -3.30 15.33 5.10
C ALA A 39 -2.18 14.33 4.75
N VAL A 40 -2.56 13.11 4.40
CA VAL A 40 -1.62 12.04 4.03
C VAL A 40 -2.11 11.34 2.78
N ALA A 41 -1.23 10.59 2.12
CA ALA A 41 -1.59 9.70 1.02
C ALA A 41 -1.25 8.26 1.41
N MET A 42 -2.25 7.39 1.42
CA MET A 42 -2.06 5.95 1.62
C MET A 42 -1.70 5.31 0.29
N ALA A 43 -0.48 4.80 0.19
CA ALA A 43 0.05 4.10 -0.97
C ALA A 43 -0.16 2.58 -0.83
N PHE A 44 -0.65 1.97 -1.89
CA PHE A 44 -0.67 0.53 -2.10
C PHE A 44 0.27 0.20 -3.25
N GLY A 45 1.29 -0.61 -2.98
CA GLY A 45 2.31 -0.97 -3.97
C GLY A 45 2.26 -2.45 -4.31
N CYS A 46 2.36 -2.77 -5.59
CA CYS A 46 2.59 -4.12 -6.09
C CYS A 46 3.78 -4.12 -7.06
N THR A 47 4.83 -4.85 -6.70
CA THR A 47 5.94 -5.17 -7.61
C THR A 47 5.91 -6.66 -7.92
N THR A 48 6.12 -7.02 -9.19
CA THR A 48 6.11 -8.42 -9.62
C THR A 48 7.52 -9.02 -9.52
N THR A 49 7.60 -10.35 -9.44
CA THR A 49 8.89 -11.06 -9.48
C THR A 49 9.43 -11.04 -10.90
N LEU A 50 10.46 -10.25 -11.15
CA LEU A 50 11.06 -10.09 -12.48
C LEU A 50 12.14 -11.13 -12.78
N SER A 51 12.80 -11.67 -11.75
CA SER A 51 13.85 -12.68 -11.91
C SER A 51 13.97 -13.56 -10.65
N ARG A 52 14.86 -14.57 -10.68
CA ARG A 52 15.13 -15.41 -9.49
C ARG A 52 15.70 -14.60 -8.31
N ASN A 53 16.37 -13.48 -8.60
CA ASN A 53 17.03 -12.64 -7.60
C ASN A 53 16.24 -11.37 -7.28
N GLN A 54 15.09 -11.16 -7.93
CA GLN A 54 14.23 -10.00 -7.70
C GLN A 54 12.82 -10.48 -7.39
N THR A 55 12.60 -10.73 -6.10
CA THR A 55 11.29 -11.08 -5.56
C THR A 55 10.43 -9.82 -5.54
N GLY A 56 9.24 -9.90 -6.14
CA GLY A 56 8.24 -8.84 -6.01
C GLY A 56 7.75 -8.70 -4.57
N ALA A 57 7.04 -7.62 -4.27
CA ALA A 57 6.50 -7.35 -2.95
C ALA A 57 5.12 -6.71 -3.05
N LEU A 58 4.32 -6.92 -2.00
CA LEU A 58 3.09 -6.19 -1.75
C LEU A 58 3.31 -5.28 -0.55
N SER A 59 2.98 -4.00 -0.68
CA SER A 59 3.15 -3.00 0.37
C SER A 59 1.91 -2.12 0.55
N ILE A 60 1.73 -1.66 1.79
CA ILE A 60 0.72 -0.66 2.18
C ILE A 60 1.41 0.30 3.15
N GLY A 61 1.35 1.60 2.88
CA GLY A 61 1.99 2.59 3.75
C GLY A 61 1.50 3.99 3.48
N PHE A 62 1.94 4.94 4.29
CA PHE A 62 1.63 6.35 4.12
C PHE A 62 2.81 7.21 4.57
N ASP A 63 2.81 8.43 4.06
CA ASP A 63 3.82 9.44 4.35
C ASP A 63 3.29 10.44 5.39
N VAL A 64 4.09 10.71 6.42
CA VAL A 64 3.83 11.75 7.42
C VAL A 64 4.71 12.95 7.09
N PRO A 65 4.18 14.03 6.50
CA PRO A 65 4.96 15.23 6.25
C PRO A 65 5.25 15.97 7.56
N ASP A 66 6.37 16.69 7.61
CA ASP A 66 6.76 17.52 8.76
C ASP A 66 6.79 16.72 10.08
N PHE A 67 7.30 15.49 10.01
CA PHE A 67 7.28 14.53 11.13
C PHE A 67 8.14 14.99 12.32
N GLU A 68 9.19 15.77 12.07
CA GLU A 68 10.07 16.33 13.10
C GLU A 68 9.27 17.18 14.11
N SER A 69 8.27 17.93 13.63
CA SER A 69 7.37 18.72 14.50
C SER A 69 6.55 17.85 15.47
N LEU A 70 6.42 16.55 15.18
CA LEU A 70 5.63 15.58 15.90
C LEU A 70 6.47 14.66 16.81
N GLU A 71 7.79 14.76 16.81
CA GLU A 71 8.70 13.87 17.59
C GLU A 71 8.46 13.88 19.09
N LYS A 72 7.90 14.97 19.64
CA LYS A 72 7.51 15.06 21.06
C LYS A 72 6.23 14.30 21.38
N ARG A 73 5.47 13.88 20.36
CA ARG A 73 4.16 13.23 20.48
C ARG A 73 4.18 11.77 20.03
N PHE A 74 5.10 11.43 19.13
CA PHE A 74 5.26 10.10 18.57
C PHE A 74 6.75 9.78 18.37
N ASP A 75 7.15 8.56 18.67
CA ASP A 75 8.53 8.07 18.50
C ASP A 75 8.71 7.44 17.11
N PHE A 76 9.08 8.26 16.12
CA PHE A 76 9.33 7.82 14.74
C PHE A 76 10.61 6.97 14.62
N GLY A 77 11.64 7.31 15.40
CA GLY A 77 12.93 6.61 15.41
C GLY A 77 12.80 5.12 15.74
N ALA A 78 11.81 4.74 16.56
CA ALA A 78 11.54 3.34 16.86
C ALA A 78 11.10 2.48 15.67
N PHE A 79 10.68 3.10 14.56
CA PHE A 79 10.26 2.42 13.33
C PHE A 79 11.33 2.46 12.24
N GLU A 80 12.45 3.17 12.45
CA GLU A 80 13.50 3.28 11.44
C GLU A 80 14.18 1.94 11.17
N GLY A 81 14.25 1.60 9.88
CA GLY A 81 14.97 0.44 9.38
C GLY A 81 14.12 -0.82 9.19
N PRO A 82 14.70 -1.87 8.58
CA PRO A 82 13.98 -3.09 8.17
C PRO A 82 13.51 -3.96 9.36
N THR A 83 14.04 -3.67 10.55
CA THR A 83 13.80 -4.44 11.77
C THR A 83 13.80 -3.52 13.00
N GLY A 84 12.76 -2.71 13.17
CA GLY A 84 12.38 -2.23 14.50
C GLY A 84 12.10 -3.45 15.40
N THR A 85 12.47 -3.41 16.67
CA THR A 85 12.45 -4.53 17.65
C THR A 85 11.02 -4.99 18.03
N ARG A 86 10.37 -5.57 17.03
CA ARG A 86 8.96 -5.94 16.80
C ARG A 86 8.11 -6.26 18.04
N LYS A 87 7.23 -5.32 18.39
CA LYS A 87 5.84 -5.62 18.77
C LYS A 87 4.93 -5.14 17.63
N PRO A 88 3.85 -5.86 17.27
CA PRO A 88 2.88 -5.37 16.29
C PRO A 88 2.09 -4.23 16.92
N LEU A 89 2.63 -3.03 16.80
CA LEU A 89 2.01 -1.77 17.21
C LEU A 89 1.08 -1.21 16.13
N THR A 90 0.98 -1.91 14.99
CA THR A 90 0.22 -1.49 13.83
C THR A 90 -1.03 -2.35 13.68
N GLU A 91 -2.18 -1.70 13.54
CA GLU A 91 -3.45 -2.32 13.22
C GLU A 91 -4.07 -1.65 11.99
N ILE A 92 -4.43 -2.44 10.99
CA ILE A 92 -5.07 -1.96 9.77
C ILE A 92 -6.45 -2.60 9.67
N THR A 93 -7.48 -1.78 9.49
CA THR A 93 -8.88 -2.21 9.40
C THR A 93 -9.48 -1.73 8.09
N VAL A 94 -10.10 -2.63 7.35
CA VAL A 94 -10.97 -2.30 6.20
C VAL A 94 -12.32 -2.97 6.41
N ALA A 95 -12.32 -4.31 6.38
CA ALA A 95 -13.45 -5.14 6.81
C ALA A 95 -13.18 -5.81 8.16
N GLN A 96 -11.94 -6.23 8.38
CA GLN A 96 -11.46 -6.86 9.61
C GLN A 96 -10.14 -6.20 10.03
N ALA A 97 -9.92 -6.09 11.33
CA ALA A 97 -8.69 -5.56 11.89
C ALA A 97 -7.57 -6.61 11.80
N VAL A 98 -6.42 -6.20 11.29
CA VAL A 98 -5.24 -7.05 11.11
C VAL A 98 -4.04 -6.37 11.76
N ARG A 99 -3.28 -7.12 12.58
CA ARG A 99 -2.10 -6.61 13.26
C ARG A 99 -0.82 -7.04 12.57
N LEU A 100 0.05 -6.08 12.29
CA LEU A 100 1.26 -6.28 11.50
C LEU A 100 2.45 -5.53 12.14
N PRO A 101 3.70 -5.95 11.88
CA PRO A 101 4.85 -5.11 12.14
C PRO A 101 4.98 -4.08 11.01
N ALA A 102 4.90 -2.79 11.35
CA ALA A 102 5.31 -1.72 10.43
C ALA A 102 6.79 -1.39 10.60
N SER A 103 7.37 -0.88 9.52
CA SER A 103 8.69 -0.26 9.46
C SER A 103 8.56 1.08 8.75
N GLY A 104 9.50 1.96 8.99
CA GLY A 104 9.56 3.24 8.34
C GLY A 104 10.97 3.72 8.07
N ALA A 105 11.03 4.85 7.38
CA ALA A 105 12.25 5.56 7.09
C ALA A 105 11.94 7.02 6.78
N VAL A 106 12.89 7.89 7.06
CA VAL A 106 12.89 9.25 6.53
C VAL A 106 13.05 9.18 5.02
N ALA A 107 12.15 9.84 4.29
CA ALA A 107 12.18 9.93 2.85
C ALA A 107 13.37 10.77 2.37
N VAL A 108 13.65 10.72 1.06
CA VAL A 108 14.78 11.43 0.44
C VAL A 108 14.70 12.95 0.63
N ASP A 109 13.50 13.49 0.81
CA ASP A 109 13.29 14.93 1.06
C ASP A 109 13.76 15.37 2.45
N GLY A 110 14.04 14.44 3.37
CA GLY A 110 14.45 14.72 4.75
C GLY A 110 13.34 15.24 5.66
N THR A 111 12.14 15.51 5.13
CA THR A 111 11.04 16.15 5.86
C THR A 111 9.82 15.26 6.02
N THR A 112 9.82 14.11 5.35
CA THR A 112 8.72 13.16 5.33
C THR A 112 9.17 11.86 5.97
N PHE A 113 8.34 11.27 6.84
CA PHE A 113 8.55 9.92 7.34
C PHE A 113 7.59 8.95 6.66
N SER A 114 8.12 7.99 5.91
CA SER A 114 7.32 6.92 5.31
C SER A 114 7.15 5.80 6.33
N LEU A 115 5.91 5.41 6.60
CA LEU A 115 5.57 4.29 7.47
C LEU A 115 4.76 3.27 6.68
N GLY A 116 5.11 1.98 6.77
CA GLY A 116 4.41 0.96 6.00
C GLY A 116 4.63 -0.46 6.48
N VAL A 117 3.81 -1.34 5.91
CA VAL A 117 3.94 -2.79 5.98
C VAL A 117 4.27 -3.30 4.58
N ALA A 118 5.18 -4.25 4.49
CA ALA A 118 5.51 -4.90 3.23
C ALA A 118 5.86 -6.36 3.47
N ALA A 119 5.60 -7.20 2.49
CA ALA A 119 6.06 -8.58 2.49
C ALA A 119 6.45 -9.00 1.07
N SER A 120 7.54 -9.76 0.99
CA SER A 120 7.99 -10.37 -0.26
C SER A 120 6.97 -11.41 -0.77
N LEU A 121 6.72 -11.43 -2.08
CA LEU A 121 5.85 -12.42 -2.73
C LEU A 121 6.38 -13.86 -2.62
N ARG A 122 7.67 -14.04 -2.28
CA ARG A 122 8.31 -15.32 -2.01
C ARG A 122 9.08 -15.22 -0.69
N GLY A 123 9.04 -16.26 0.13
CA GLY A 123 9.83 -16.37 1.36
C GLY A 123 9.19 -15.76 2.61
N GLU A 124 8.12 -14.96 2.47
CA GLU A 124 7.46 -14.26 3.59
C GLU A 124 5.95 -14.53 3.67
N ALA A 125 5.52 -15.78 3.43
CA ALA A 125 4.11 -16.15 3.35
C ALA A 125 3.27 -15.70 4.57
N ALA A 126 3.84 -15.78 5.78
CA ALA A 126 3.17 -15.39 7.02
C ALA A 126 2.88 -13.88 7.10
N GLY A 127 3.78 -13.03 6.59
CA GLY A 127 3.58 -11.58 6.52
C GLY A 127 2.72 -11.18 5.32
N LEU A 128 2.76 -11.95 4.23
CA LEU A 128 2.05 -11.64 3.00
C LEU A 128 0.55 -11.88 3.08
N ALA A 129 0.10 -12.98 3.70
CA ALA A 129 -1.31 -13.31 3.83
C ALA A 129 -2.17 -12.17 4.46
N PRO A 130 -1.80 -11.59 5.61
CA PRO A 130 -2.55 -10.47 6.18
C PRO A 130 -2.56 -9.21 5.29
N ILE A 131 -1.44 -8.88 4.64
CA ILE A 131 -1.38 -7.73 3.72
C ILE A 131 -2.29 -7.96 2.50
N ARG A 132 -2.32 -9.18 1.96
CA ARG A 132 -3.26 -9.56 0.87
C ARG A 132 -4.71 -9.44 1.29
N ALA A 133 -5.06 -9.81 2.53
CA ALA A 133 -6.41 -9.68 3.04
C ALA A 133 -6.86 -8.20 3.09
N VAL A 134 -5.99 -7.31 3.60
CA VAL A 134 -6.25 -5.86 3.62
C VAL A 134 -6.38 -5.30 2.21
N ALA A 135 -5.41 -5.57 1.33
CA ALA A 135 -5.41 -5.10 -0.06
C ALA A 135 -6.62 -5.62 -0.85
N GLY A 136 -6.97 -6.90 -0.67
CA GLY A 136 -8.14 -7.51 -1.30
C GLY A 136 -9.45 -6.90 -0.82
N ALA A 137 -9.57 -6.63 0.48
CA ALA A 137 -10.75 -5.95 1.03
C ALA A 137 -10.88 -4.51 0.52
N ALA A 138 -9.77 -3.76 0.45
CA ALA A 138 -9.77 -2.40 -0.09
C ALA A 138 -10.16 -2.34 -1.58
N GLY A 139 -9.82 -3.37 -2.36
CA GLY A 139 -10.23 -3.50 -3.76
C GLY A 139 -11.61 -4.12 -3.98
N ALA A 140 -12.32 -4.56 -2.93
CA ALA A 140 -13.59 -5.28 -3.06
C ALA A 140 -14.79 -4.36 -3.32
N GLY A 141 -14.72 -3.09 -2.87
CA GLY A 141 -15.79 -2.13 -3.01
C GLY A 141 -15.54 -0.86 -2.21
N PRO A 142 -16.48 0.11 -2.24
CA PRO A 142 -16.37 1.33 -1.47
C PRO A 142 -16.37 1.04 0.04
N GLY A 143 -15.72 1.90 0.82
CA GLY A 143 -15.61 1.74 2.27
C GLY A 143 -14.65 2.73 2.90
N GLU A 144 -14.06 2.33 4.02
CA GLU A 144 -13.07 3.10 4.75
C GLU A 144 -11.92 2.18 5.17
N LEU A 145 -10.69 2.63 4.96
CA LEU A 145 -9.50 2.04 5.58
C LEU A 145 -9.10 2.87 6.79
N ARG A 146 -8.82 2.19 7.91
CA ARG A 146 -8.28 2.79 9.13
C ARG A 146 -6.95 2.15 9.47
N TRP A 147 -5.94 2.97 9.72
CA TRP A 147 -4.64 2.55 10.23
C TRP A 147 -4.45 3.12 11.63
N ARG A 148 -4.06 2.28 12.59
CA ARG A 148 -3.66 2.70 13.93
C ARG A 148 -2.22 2.27 14.17
N GLN A 149 -1.35 3.23 14.42
CA GLN A 149 0.04 3.01 14.80
C GLN A 149 0.25 3.48 16.23
N GLU A 150 0.53 2.56 17.15
CA GLU A 150 0.96 2.91 18.51
C GLU A 150 2.42 3.37 18.51
N SER A 151 2.75 4.25 19.45
CA SER A 151 4.13 4.60 19.79
C SER A 151 4.64 3.68 20.91
N PRO A 152 5.90 3.21 20.85
CA PRO A 152 6.50 2.46 21.94
C PRO A 152 6.83 3.33 23.16
N ARG A 153 6.97 4.65 23.00
CA ARG A 153 7.23 5.57 24.10
C ARG A 153 5.94 5.76 24.91
N LYS A 154 6.01 5.48 26.21
CA LYS A 154 4.85 5.56 27.11
C LYS A 154 4.30 6.98 27.16
N GLY A 155 2.99 7.13 26.95
CA GLY A 155 2.28 8.41 27.05
C GLY A 155 2.12 9.14 25.71
N ASP A 156 2.78 8.66 24.66
CA ASP A 156 2.61 9.18 23.31
C ASP A 156 1.21 8.92 22.76
N ALA A 157 0.80 9.78 21.83
CA ALA A 157 -0.43 9.58 21.09
C ALA A 157 -0.18 8.61 19.92
N PRO A 158 -1.13 7.72 19.58
CA PRO A 158 -1.03 6.93 18.36
C PRO A 158 -1.22 7.80 17.11
N ILE A 159 -0.71 7.33 15.98
CA ILE A 159 -1.10 7.84 14.66
C ILE A 159 -2.35 7.10 14.21
N LEU A 160 -3.43 7.84 13.94
CA LEU A 160 -4.67 7.31 13.40
C LEU A 160 -4.85 7.85 11.98
N VAL A 161 -4.78 6.99 10.97
CA VAL A 161 -5.06 7.35 9.58
C VAL A 161 -6.42 6.83 9.17
N THR A 162 -7.22 7.68 8.53
CA THR A 162 -8.48 7.31 7.89
C THR A 162 -8.42 7.65 6.41
N VAL A 163 -8.83 6.71 5.57
CA VAL A 163 -8.84 6.81 4.11
C VAL A 163 -10.22 6.38 3.60
N PRO A 164 -11.04 7.30 3.06
CA PRO A 164 -12.24 6.91 2.35
C PRO A 164 -11.87 6.21 1.03
N ILE A 165 -12.54 5.11 0.72
CA ILE A 165 -12.36 4.36 -0.53
C ILE A 165 -13.65 4.52 -1.34
N SER A 166 -13.58 5.24 -2.45
CA SER A 166 -14.69 5.30 -3.40
C SER A 166 -14.76 4.02 -4.25
N SER A 167 -15.89 3.78 -4.93
CA SER A 167 -16.00 2.67 -5.87
C SER A 167 -14.97 2.74 -7.00
N ALA A 168 -14.63 3.96 -7.45
CA ALA A 168 -13.60 4.18 -8.45
C ALA A 168 -12.21 3.81 -7.91
N ASP A 169 -11.89 4.21 -6.68
CA ASP A 169 -10.62 3.88 -6.02
C ASP A 169 -10.48 2.38 -5.80
N ALA A 170 -11.54 1.71 -5.32
CA ALA A 170 -11.56 0.26 -5.17
C ALA A 170 -11.30 -0.45 -6.50
N GLY A 171 -11.91 0.02 -7.60
CA GLY A 171 -11.64 -0.48 -8.95
C GLY A 171 -10.18 -0.31 -9.37
N ARG A 172 -9.58 0.87 -9.12
CA ARG A 172 -8.16 1.13 -9.41
C ARG A 172 -7.24 0.24 -8.57
N LEU A 173 -7.51 0.09 -7.27
CA LEU A 173 -6.77 -0.80 -6.38
C LEU A 173 -6.83 -2.24 -6.87
N LYS A 174 -8.03 -2.74 -7.19
CA LYS A 174 -8.22 -4.10 -7.68
C LYS A 174 -7.40 -4.35 -8.95
N ALA A 175 -7.41 -3.41 -9.89
CA ALA A 175 -6.66 -3.53 -11.14
C ALA A 175 -5.13 -3.50 -10.90
N ALA A 176 -4.65 -2.52 -10.13
CA ALA A 176 -3.22 -2.33 -9.86
C ALA A 176 -2.61 -3.48 -9.05
N LEU A 177 -3.35 -4.03 -8.09
CA LEU A 177 -2.85 -5.05 -7.15
C LEU A 177 -3.08 -6.49 -7.63
N ALA A 178 -3.84 -6.69 -8.72
CA ALA A 178 -4.14 -8.02 -9.25
C ALA A 178 -2.91 -8.95 -9.38
N PRO A 179 -1.73 -8.50 -9.86
CA PRO A 179 -0.55 -9.38 -9.98
C PRO A 179 -0.06 -9.93 -8.63
N CYS A 180 -0.16 -9.16 -7.56
CA CYS A 180 0.26 -9.57 -6.21
C CYS A 180 -0.80 -10.40 -5.47
N LEU A 181 -2.07 -10.26 -5.86
CA LEU A 181 -3.21 -10.97 -5.28
C LEU A 181 -3.52 -12.29 -5.99
N ALA A 182 -3.09 -12.47 -7.24
CA ALA A 182 -3.39 -13.66 -8.05
C ALA A 182 -2.60 -14.92 -7.64
N ALA A 183 -1.48 -14.78 -6.92
CA ALA A 183 -0.62 -15.91 -6.58
C ALA A 183 -1.15 -16.71 -5.37
N LYS A 184 -1.63 -17.93 -5.64
CA LYS A 184 -1.85 -19.01 -4.66
C LYS A 184 -0.62 -19.91 -4.58
#